data_AF-A0A6M8HV75-F1
#
_entry.id   AF-A0A6M8HV75-F1
#
_cell.length_a   1.000
_cell.length_b   1.000
_cell.length_c   1.000
_cell.angle_alpha   90.00
_cell.angle_beta   90.00
_cell.angle_gamma   90.00
#
_symmetry.space_group_name_H-M   'P 1'
#
loop_
_entity.id
_entity.type
_entity.pdbx_description
1 polymer ?
#
loop_
_entity_poly.entity_id
_entity_poly.type
_entity_poly.pdbx_seq_one_letter_code
_entity_poly.pdbx_strand_id
1 'polypeptide(L)'
;MDEDTANSGKSFDQRLQEARNRQGLDPAPPKLDQNLPDASAMAVFFRVGVELVSALLVGLAIGWGLDHFLRTKPLFLILFVLLGGVAGIINVWRLVAPPPLPGRKS
;
A
#
# COMPACT_ATOMS: atom_id res chain seq x y z
N MET A 1 40.77 -10.17 1.12
CA MET A 1 40.68 -9.95 2.58
C MET A 1 39.30 -9.35 2.81
N ASP A 2 38.26 -10.16 2.93
CA ASP A 2 36.85 -9.67 2.84
C ASP A 2 35.91 -10.35 3.85
N GLU A 3 36.40 -11.27 4.69
CA GLU A 3 35.58 -12.00 5.66
C GLU A 3 35.33 -11.23 6.97
N ASP A 4 36.21 -10.29 7.31
CA ASP A 4 36.18 -9.59 8.60
C ASP A 4 35.06 -8.51 8.65
N THR A 5 34.79 -7.86 7.51
CA THR A 5 33.70 -6.88 7.37
C THR A 5 32.32 -7.54 7.41
N ALA A 6 32.19 -8.74 6.84
CA ALA A 6 30.95 -9.52 6.86
C ALA A 6 30.61 -10.06 8.26
N ASN A 7 31.62 -10.38 9.07
CA ASN A 7 31.43 -10.86 10.44
C ASN A 7 31.07 -9.71 11.40
N SER A 8 31.72 -8.55 11.24
CA SER A 8 31.46 -7.38 12.08
C SER A 8 30.01 -6.87 11.95
N GLY A 9 29.43 -6.90 10.74
CA GLY A 9 28.03 -6.54 10.51
C GLY A 9 27.05 -7.44 11.29
N LYS A 10 27.21 -8.76 11.18
CA LYS A 10 26.37 -9.73 11.90
C LYS A 10 26.40 -9.54 13.41
N SER A 11 27.57 -9.24 13.98
CA SER A 11 27.73 -9.01 15.42
C SER A 11 27.05 -7.71 15.90
N PHE A 12 26.99 -6.70 15.04
CA PHE A 12 26.33 -5.44 15.31
C PHE A 12 24.81 -5.59 15.23
N ASP A 13 24.33 -6.25 14.19
CA ASP A 13 22.91 -6.56 14.00
C ASP A 13 22.36 -7.37 15.18
N GLN A 14 23.14 -8.34 15.67
CA GLN A 14 22.77 -9.15 16.83
C GLN A 14 22.63 -8.31 18.11
N ARG A 15 23.56 -7.38 18.36
CA ARG A 15 23.50 -6.46 19.52
C ARG A 15 22.33 -5.48 19.42
N LEU A 16 22.06 -4.99 18.22
CA LEU A 16 20.93 -4.10 17.96
C LEU A 16 19.60 -4.83 18.19
N GLN A 17 19.51 -6.09 17.77
CA GLN A 17 18.36 -6.95 17.99
C GLN A 17 18.16 -7.26 19.48
N GLU A 18 19.23 -7.57 20.22
CA GLU A 18 19.16 -7.79 21.67
C GLU A 18 18.73 -6.53 22.44
N ALA A 19 19.22 -5.35 22.05
CA ALA A 19 18.82 -4.09 22.65
C ALA A 19 17.34 -3.77 22.40
N ARG A 20 16.85 -4.09 21.19
CA ARG A 20 15.45 -3.92 20.79
C ARG A 20 14.52 -4.87 21.56
N ASN A 21 14.94 -6.12 21.75
CA ASN A 21 14.21 -7.12 22.54
C ASN A 21 14.12 -6.72 24.03
N ARG A 22 15.20 -6.20 24.61
CA ARG A 22 15.21 -5.67 26.00
C ARG A 22 14.27 -4.48 26.21
N GLN A 23 14.03 -3.70 25.17
CA GLN A 23 13.15 -2.54 25.20
C GLN A 23 11.69 -2.88 24.84
N GLY A 24 11.36 -4.15 24.56
CA GLY A 24 10.02 -4.56 24.15
C GLY A 24 9.57 -3.90 22.83
N LEU A 25 10.52 -3.42 22.03
CA LEU A 25 10.29 -2.78 20.74
C LEU A 25 10.10 -3.79 19.62
N ASP A 26 10.39 -5.07 19.89
CA ASP A 26 9.90 -6.16 19.08
C ASP A 26 8.45 -6.41 19.50
N PRO A 27 7.45 -6.13 18.65
CA PRO A 27 6.14 -6.71 18.86
C PRO A 27 6.39 -8.22 18.85
N ALA A 28 6.16 -8.90 19.98
CA ALA A 28 6.01 -10.34 19.96
C ALA A 28 5.14 -10.64 18.74
N PRO A 29 5.56 -11.47 17.77
CA PRO A 29 4.73 -11.77 16.62
C PRO A 29 3.41 -12.19 17.26
N PRO A 30 2.32 -11.44 17.01
CA PRO A 30 1.07 -11.74 17.68
C PRO A 30 0.86 -13.22 17.44
N LYS A 31 0.63 -13.99 18.50
CA LYS A 31 0.18 -15.37 18.33
C LYS A 31 -1.21 -15.23 17.72
N LEU A 32 -1.23 -15.01 16.41
CA LEU A 32 -2.40 -14.83 15.60
C LEU A 32 -3.02 -16.22 15.60
N ASP A 33 -4.08 -16.34 16.38
CA ASP A 33 -4.99 -17.46 16.29
C ASP A 33 -5.30 -17.66 14.80
N GLN A 34 -4.99 -18.83 14.25
CA GLN A 34 -5.11 -19.12 12.82
C GLN A 34 -6.58 -19.07 12.35
N ASN A 35 -7.52 -18.93 13.30
CA ASN A 35 -8.95 -18.73 13.09
C ASN A 35 -9.40 -17.26 13.05
N LEU A 36 -8.53 -16.29 13.33
CA LEU A 36 -8.84 -14.87 13.17
C LEU A 36 -8.47 -14.45 11.74
N PRO A 37 -9.35 -13.76 11.00
CA PRO A 37 -8.99 -13.19 9.71
C PRO A 37 -7.73 -12.36 9.86
N ASP A 38 -6.74 -12.67 9.03
CA ASP A 38 -5.41 -12.10 9.08
C ASP A 38 -5.51 -10.57 9.15
N ALA A 39 -5.14 -9.97 10.29
CA ALA A 39 -5.32 -8.53 10.52
C ALA A 39 -4.64 -7.69 9.43
N SER A 40 -3.60 -8.25 8.83
CA SER A 40 -2.91 -7.76 7.65
C SER A 40 -3.82 -7.65 6.42
N ALA A 41 -4.60 -8.69 6.12
CA ALA A 41 -5.54 -8.71 5.01
C ALA A 41 -6.67 -7.69 5.21
N MET A 42 -7.21 -7.59 6.42
CA MET A 42 -8.23 -6.58 6.75
C MET A 42 -7.72 -5.15 6.56
N ALA A 43 -6.48 -4.87 6.95
CA ALA A 43 -5.86 -3.56 6.73
C ALA A 43 -5.69 -3.25 5.23
N VAL A 44 -5.30 -4.24 4.42
CA VAL A 44 -5.20 -4.10 2.96
C VAL A 44 -6.56 -3.82 2.34
N PHE A 45 -7.61 -4.58 2.70
CA PHE A 45 -8.97 -4.34 2.18
C PHE A 45 -9.51 -2.96 2.56
N PHE A 46 -9.31 -2.54 3.81
CA PHE A 46 -9.73 -1.21 4.26
C PHE A 46 -9.02 -0.11 3.47
N ARG A 47 -7.69 -0.22 3.31
CA ARG A 47 -6.91 0.73 2.52
C ARG A 47 -7.40 0.81 1.09
N VAL A 48 -7.61 -0.33 0.44
CA VAL A 48 -8.16 -0.41 -0.93
C VAL A 48 -9.52 0.30 -1.00
N GLY A 49 -10.40 0.04 -0.03
CA GLY A 49 -11.70 0.72 0.05
C GLY A 49 -11.57 2.23 0.15
N VAL A 50 -10.70 2.73 1.04
CA VAL A 50 -10.44 4.16 1.23
C VAL A 50 -9.84 4.79 -0.03
N GLU A 51 -8.91 4.12 -0.70
CA GLU A 51 -8.30 4.62 -1.95
C GLU A 51 -9.33 4.74 -3.07
N LEU A 52 -10.23 3.75 -3.22
CA LEU A 52 -11.31 3.81 -4.22
C LEU A 52 -12.32 4.92 -3.91
N VAL A 53 -12.78 5.01 -2.66
CA VAL A 53 -13.75 6.01 -2.23
C VAL A 53 -13.16 7.42 -2.35
N SER A 54 -11.92 7.62 -1.93
CA SER A 54 -11.26 8.93 -2.04
C SER A 54 -11.06 9.35 -3.49
N ALA A 55 -10.62 8.45 -4.39
CA ALA A 55 -10.48 8.76 -5.81
C ALA A 55 -11.82 9.15 -6.45
N LEU A 56 -12.91 8.46 -6.10
CA LEU A 56 -14.26 8.79 -6.56
C LEU A 56 -14.73 10.14 -6.01
N LEU A 57 -14.55 10.41 -4.71
CA LEU A 57 -14.94 11.68 -4.10
C LEU A 57 -14.21 12.87 -4.73
N VAL A 58 -12.91 12.73 -5.00
CA VAL A 58 -12.11 13.75 -5.67
C VAL A 58 -12.60 13.94 -7.11
N GLY A 59 -12.83 12.87 -7.86
CA GLY A 59 -13.36 12.94 -9.22
C GLY A 59 -14.74 13.61 -9.29
N LEU A 60 -15.64 13.26 -8.37
CA LEU A 60 -16.95 13.89 -8.23
C LEU A 60 -16.85 15.37 -7.89
N ALA A 61 -16.01 15.74 -6.91
CA ALA A 61 -15.85 17.13 -6.49
C ALA A 61 -15.31 18.01 -7.62
N ILE A 62 -14.26 17.55 -8.32
CA ILE A 62 -13.66 18.28 -9.44
C ILE A 62 -14.65 18.35 -10.61
N GLY A 63 -15.24 17.22 -11.00
CA GLY A 63 -16.14 17.14 -12.13
C GLY A 63 -17.41 17.99 -11.93
N TRP A 64 -18.01 17.93 -10.74
CA TRP A 64 -19.15 18.75 -10.37
C TRP A 64 -18.80 20.24 -10.33
N GLY A 65 -17.64 20.60 -9.78
CA GLY A 65 -17.17 21.99 -9.74
C GLY A 65 -16.96 22.57 -11.13
N LEU A 66 -16.34 21.80 -12.04
CA LEU A 66 -16.12 22.21 -13.43
C LEU A 66 -17.45 22.34 -14.19
N ASP A 67 -18.35 21.35 -14.06
CA ASP A 67 -19.65 21.40 -14.73
C ASP A 67 -20.47 22.61 -14.27
N HIS A 68 -20.41 22.95 -12.99
CA HIS A 68 -21.09 24.13 -12.44
C HIS A 68 -20.47 25.45 -12.93
N PHE A 69 -19.14 25.54 -12.92
CA PHE A 69 -18.42 26.75 -13.32
C PHE A 69 -18.59 27.05 -14.82
N LEU A 70 -18.54 26.03 -15.66
CA LEU A 70 -18.63 26.16 -17.12
C LEU A 70 -20.08 26.07 -17.63
N ARG A 71 -21.06 25.87 -16.73
CA ARG A 71 -22.47 25.55 -17.04
C ARG A 71 -22.61 24.48 -18.13
N THR A 72 -21.71 23.50 -18.10
CA THR A 72 -21.78 22.37 -19.03
C THR A 72 -22.82 21.36 -18.54
N LYS A 73 -23.34 20.57 -19.48
CA LYS A 73 -24.00 19.29 -19.15
C LYS A 73 -23.00 18.43 -18.35
N PRO A 74 -23.43 17.39 -17.58
CA PRO A 74 -22.58 16.64 -16.64
C PRO A 74 -21.50 15.78 -17.33
N LEU A 75 -20.66 16.41 -18.15
CA LEU A 75 -19.67 15.81 -19.02
C LEU A 75 -18.35 15.69 -18.26
N PHE A 76 -17.95 16.74 -17.54
CA PHE A 76 -16.74 16.69 -16.73
C PHE A 76 -16.93 15.76 -15.54
N LEU A 77 -18.12 15.74 -14.92
CA LEU A 77 -18.45 14.77 -13.88
C LEU A 77 -18.27 13.33 -14.36
N ILE A 78 -18.83 12.96 -15.51
CA ILE A 78 -18.66 11.61 -16.06
C ILE A 78 -17.18 11.33 -16.34
N LEU A 79 -16.47 12.25 -16.99
CA LEU A 79 -15.06 12.09 -17.32
C LEU A 79 -14.18 11.90 -16.08
N PHE A 80 -14.34 12.75 -15.06
CA PHE A 80 -13.53 12.71 -13.85
C PHE A 80 -13.88 11.54 -12.93
N VAL A 81 -15.13 11.10 -12.89
CA VAL A 81 -15.51 9.86 -12.19
C VAL A 81 -14.86 8.64 -12.84
N LEU A 82 -14.89 8.56 -14.18
CA LEU A 82 -14.22 7.48 -14.91
C LEU A 82 -12.71 7.51 -14.66
N LEU A 83 -12.09 8.68 -14.76
CA LEU A 83 -10.66 8.85 -14.53
C LEU A 83 -10.26 8.51 -13.09
N GLY A 84 -11.04 8.97 -12.11
CA GLY A 84 -10.84 8.64 -10.69
C GLY A 84 -11.00 7.14 -10.42
N GLY A 85 -12.01 6.50 -11.02
CA GLY A 85 -12.21 5.05 -10.94
C GLY A 85 -11.04 4.26 -11.52
N VAL A 86 -10.57 4.62 -12.72
CA VAL A 86 -9.40 3.99 -13.37
C VAL A 86 -8.15 4.18 -12.53
N ALA A 87 -7.89 5.40 -12.03
CA ALA A 87 -6.75 5.67 -11.17
C ALA A 87 -6.80 4.85 -9.86
N GLY A 88 -7.98 4.74 -9.26
CA GLY A 88 -8.21 3.89 -8.09
C GLY A 88 -7.88 2.42 -8.36
N ILE A 89 -8.41 1.85 -9.45
CA ILE A 89 -8.15 0.46 -9.85
C ILE A 89 -6.65 0.21 -10.10
N ILE A 90 -5.96 1.13 -10.78
CA ILE A 90 -4.51 1.03 -11.03
C ILE A 90 -3.73 1.01 -9.71
N ASN A 91 -4.12 1.83 -8.74
CA ASN A 91 -3.44 1.87 -7.45
C ASN A 91 -3.63 0.57 -6.65
N VAL A 92 -4.83 -0.01 -6.70
CA VAL A 92 -5.12 -1.33 -6.12
C VAL A 92 -4.28 -2.41 -6.79
N TRP A 93 -4.25 -2.44 -8.12
CA TRP A 93 -3.42 -3.38 -8.87
C TRP A 93 -1.94 -3.28 -8.49
N ARG A 94 -1.41 -2.07 -8.33
CA ARG A 94 -0.02 -1.89 -7.88
C ARG A 94 0.23 -2.42 -6.47
N LEU A 95 -0.78 -2.37 -5.59
CA LEU A 95 -0.68 -2.87 -4.23
C LEU A 95 -0.71 -4.41 -4.16
N VAL A 96 -1.48 -5.06 -5.05
CA VAL A 96 -1.67 -6.52 -5.03
C VAL A 96 -0.85 -7.27 -6.08
N ALA A 97 -0.30 -6.59 -7.08
CA ALA A 97 0.43 -7.24 -8.16
C ALA A 97 1.77 -7.82 -7.65
N PRO A 98 2.04 -9.12 -7.87
CA PRO A 98 3.32 -9.71 -7.52
C PRO A 98 4.45 -9.11 -8.37
N PRO A 99 5.66 -8.89 -7.80
CA PRO A 99 6.80 -8.37 -8.53
C PRO A 99 7.14 -9.21 -9.76
N PRO A 100 7.63 -8.61 -10.87
CA PRO A 100 8.11 -9.36 -12.02
C PRO A 100 9.18 -10.36 -11.61
N LEU A 101 9.00 -11.64 -11.97
CA LEU A 101 9.93 -12.70 -11.60
C LEU A 101 11.31 -12.43 -12.21
N PRO A 102 12.40 -12.52 -11.42
CA PRO A 102 13.75 -12.33 -11.93
C PRO A 102 14.16 -13.48 -12.85
N GLY A 103 14.44 -13.14 -14.11
CA GLY A 103 15.38 -13.86 -14.98
C GLY A 103 14.99 -15.26 -15.47
N ARG A 104 14.13 -15.34 -16.49
CA ARG A 104 14.15 -16.48 -17.43
C ARG A 104 14.99 -16.10 -18.65
N LYS A 105 16.30 -16.35 -18.58
CA LYS A 105 17.18 -16.29 -19.76
C LYS A 105 17.11 -17.66 -20.43
N SER A 106 16.84 -17.67 -21.74
CA SER A 106 16.86 -18.86 -22.60
C SER A 106 18.29 -19.27 -22.91
#